data_AF-A0A2P4Q382-F1
#
_entry.id   AF-A0A2P4Q382-F1
#
_cell.length_a   1.000
_cell.length_b   1.000
_cell.length_c   1.000
_cell.angle_alpha   90.00
_cell.angle_beta   90.00
_cell.angle_gamma   90.00
#
_symmetry.space_group_name_H-M   'P 1'
#
loop_
_entity.id
_entity.type
_entity.pdbx_description
1 polymer ?
#
loop_
_entity_poly.entity_id
_entity_poly.type
_entity_poly.pdbx_seq_one_letter_code
_entity_poly.pdbx_strand_id
1 'polypeptide(L)'
;MVDHKDIELAQIKVIKTALRKGKRYDNLAKNYGEYLKKLRAEKNPNDYIKTVAIKMFPSEEAYNLRLENYRSRYADKDLCASLEELYELYYHIAKEENRERSDEEIEQMLRAILDDIIEDANKNIKKVFLAGVAPEFRQEAYIIGLKLTLDRLAQELEFAQKDDCSSKPASPEQ
;
A
#
# COMPACT_ATOMS: atom_id res chain seq x y z
N MET A 1 -4.98 -11.78 0.01
CA MET A 1 -4.60 -10.54 0.72
C MET A 1 -4.99 -10.73 2.17
N VAL A 2 -4.05 -10.55 3.11
CA VAL A 2 -4.32 -10.68 4.55
C VAL A 2 -5.19 -9.51 4.99
N ASP A 3 -6.28 -9.77 5.72
CA ASP A 3 -7.18 -8.74 6.24
C ASP A 3 -7.33 -8.78 7.77
N HIS A 4 -8.12 -7.86 8.33
CA HIS A 4 -8.30 -7.77 9.78
C HIS A 4 -8.93 -9.02 10.41
N LYS A 5 -9.70 -9.81 9.66
CA LYS A 5 -10.30 -11.04 10.17
C LYS A 5 -9.24 -12.12 10.34
N ASP A 6 -8.25 -12.19 9.45
CA ASP A 6 -7.11 -13.10 9.60
C ASP A 6 -6.33 -12.79 10.88
N ILE A 7 -6.04 -11.50 11.11
CA ILE A 7 -5.37 -11.02 12.33
C ILE A 7 -6.22 -11.30 13.58
N GLU A 8 -7.52 -11.02 13.53
CA GLU A 8 -8.44 -11.31 14.62
C GLU A 8 -8.46 -12.80 14.99
N LEU A 9 -8.54 -13.68 13.99
CA LEU A 9 -8.52 -15.13 14.20
C LEU A 9 -7.20 -15.59 14.83
N ALA A 10 -6.08 -15.07 14.36
CA ALA A 10 -4.76 -15.37 14.92
C ALA A 10 -4.61 -14.86 16.36
N GLN A 11 -5.08 -13.64 16.69
CA GLN A 11 -5.12 -13.15 18.07
C GLN A 11 -6.00 -14.03 18.97
N ILE A 12 -7.17 -14.46 18.49
CA ILE A 12 -8.04 -15.39 19.22
C ILE A 12 -7.32 -16.74 19.47
N LYS A 13 -6.56 -17.24 18.49
CA LYS A 13 -5.76 -18.47 18.64
C LYS A 13 -4.73 -18.30 19.76
N VAL A 14 -3.97 -17.20 19.76
CA VAL A 14 -2.99 -16.87 20.81
C VAL A 14 -3.67 -16.82 22.19
N ILE A 15 -4.80 -16.14 22.32
CA ILE A 15 -5.57 -16.04 23.58
C ILE A 15 -6.00 -17.43 24.05
N LYS A 16 -6.59 -18.24 23.17
CA LYS A 16 -7.06 -19.60 23.51
C LYS A 16 -5.89 -20.49 23.95
N THR A 17 -4.76 -20.44 23.24
CA THR A 17 -3.57 -21.20 23.59
C THR A 17 -3.01 -20.77 24.94
N ALA A 18 -2.89 -19.47 25.19
CA ALA A 18 -2.42 -18.93 26.46
C ALA A 18 -3.29 -19.39 27.65
N LEU A 19 -4.62 -19.29 27.51
CA LEU A 19 -5.56 -19.69 28.56
C LEU A 19 -5.50 -21.20 28.85
N ARG A 20 -5.30 -22.05 27.84
CA ARG A 20 -5.15 -23.51 28.00
C ARG A 20 -3.91 -23.88 28.82
N LYS A 21 -2.85 -23.07 28.76
CA LYS A 21 -1.60 -23.29 29.50
C LYS A 21 -1.67 -22.77 30.95
N GLY A 22 -2.79 -22.18 31.35
CA GLY A 22 -3.09 -21.78 32.72
C GLY A 22 -2.45 -20.46 33.15
N LYS A 23 -2.47 -20.20 34.47
CA LYS A 23 -2.21 -18.89 35.08
C LYS A 23 -0.90 -18.21 34.68
N ARG A 24 0.10 -18.99 34.26
CA ARG A 24 1.41 -18.48 33.81
C ARG A 24 1.28 -17.49 32.64
N TYR A 25 0.26 -17.64 31.80
CA TYR A 25 0.07 -16.82 30.60
C TYR A 25 -1.20 -15.95 30.64
N ASP A 26 -1.83 -15.78 31.81
CA ASP A 26 -3.03 -14.94 31.95
C ASP A 26 -2.78 -13.50 31.53
N ASN A 27 -1.61 -12.94 31.83
CA ASN A 27 -1.24 -11.58 31.42
C ASN A 27 -1.11 -11.47 29.90
N LEU A 28 -0.63 -12.51 29.23
CA LEU A 28 -0.56 -12.54 27.77
C LEU A 28 -1.96 -12.60 27.17
N ALA A 29 -2.82 -13.49 27.67
CA ALA A 29 -4.22 -13.56 27.25
C ALA A 29 -4.95 -12.22 27.44
N LYS A 30 -4.73 -11.53 28.57
CA LYS A 30 -5.28 -10.18 28.82
C LYS A 30 -4.79 -9.16 27.81
N ASN A 31 -3.48 -9.08 27.56
CA ASN A 31 -2.91 -8.13 26.61
C ASN A 31 -3.47 -8.32 25.20
N TYR A 32 -3.53 -9.57 24.72
CA TYR A 32 -4.13 -9.86 23.42
C TYR A 32 -5.65 -9.64 23.40
N GLY A 33 -6.34 -9.84 24.52
CA GLY A 33 -7.74 -9.46 24.67
C GLY A 33 -7.95 -7.95 24.48
N GLU A 34 -7.05 -7.13 25.00
CA GLU A 34 -7.10 -5.66 24.79
C GLU A 34 -6.77 -5.28 23.35
N TYR A 35 -5.82 -5.95 22.70
CA TYR A 35 -5.56 -5.74 21.26
C TYR A 35 -6.77 -6.10 20.40
N LEU A 36 -7.44 -7.21 20.69
CA LEU A 36 -8.64 -7.65 19.99
C LEU A 36 -9.80 -6.66 20.18
N LYS A 37 -10.00 -6.16 21.40
CA LYS A 37 -11.01 -5.12 21.67
C LYS A 37 -10.73 -3.85 20.86
N LYS A 38 -9.48 -3.39 20.82
CA LYS A 38 -9.09 -2.21 20.03
C LYS A 38 -9.34 -2.43 18.54
N LEU A 39 -8.92 -3.57 18.00
CA LEU A 39 -9.13 -3.92 16.59
C LEU A 39 -10.62 -3.88 16.21
N ARG A 40 -11.49 -4.48 17.04
CA ARG A 40 -12.94 -4.53 16.80
C ARG A 40 -13.65 -3.18 16.96
N ALA A 41 -13.06 -2.25 17.72
CA ALA A 41 -13.61 -0.92 17.94
C ALA A 41 -13.23 0.07 16.84
N GLU A 42 -12.31 -0.30 15.95
CA GLU A 42 -11.78 0.58 14.93
C GLU A 42 -12.80 0.82 13.80
N LYS A 43 -12.85 2.06 13.29
CA LYS A 43 -13.75 2.42 12.19
C LYS A 43 -13.27 1.82 10.86
N ASN A 44 -11.96 1.79 10.65
CA ASN A 44 -11.33 1.10 9.53
C ASN A 44 -10.28 0.09 10.02
N PRO A 45 -10.69 -1.14 10.36
CA PRO A 45 -9.79 -2.12 10.97
C PRO A 45 -8.67 -2.55 10.02
N ASN A 46 -8.88 -2.52 8.70
CA ASN A 46 -7.85 -2.85 7.72
C ASN A 46 -6.73 -1.77 7.68
N ASP A 47 -7.07 -0.48 7.73
CA ASP A 47 -6.06 0.57 7.78
C ASP A 47 -5.27 0.56 9.11
N TYR A 48 -5.97 0.21 10.20
CA TYR A 48 -5.34 0.09 11.51
C TYR A 48 -4.32 -1.05 11.57
N ILE A 49 -4.66 -2.26 11.07
CA ILE A 49 -3.69 -3.36 11.07
C ILE A 49 -2.47 -3.04 10.20
N LYS A 50 -2.63 -2.30 9.08
CA LYS A 50 -1.51 -1.85 8.24
C LYS A 50 -0.59 -0.93 9.03
N THR A 51 -1.16 0.06 9.71
CA THR A 51 -0.40 1.00 10.56
C THR A 51 0.35 0.26 11.67
N VAL A 52 -0.31 -0.70 12.33
CA VAL A 52 0.31 -1.52 13.37
C VAL A 52 1.43 -2.40 12.80
N ALA A 53 1.20 -3.04 11.65
CA ALA A 53 2.15 -3.91 10.96
C ALA A 53 3.45 -3.17 10.63
N ILE A 54 3.35 -2.04 9.91
CA ILE A 54 4.50 -1.23 9.49
C ILE A 54 5.30 -0.74 10.71
N LYS A 55 4.61 -0.29 11.76
CA LYS A 55 5.27 0.15 12.99
C LYS A 55 5.96 -0.99 13.73
N MET A 56 5.39 -2.20 13.69
CA MET A 56 5.93 -3.36 14.39
C MET A 56 7.10 -4.00 13.65
N PHE A 57 7.04 -4.00 12.31
CA PHE A 57 7.95 -4.69 11.42
C PHE A 57 8.36 -3.79 10.23
N PRO A 58 9.17 -2.74 10.49
CA PRO A 58 9.61 -1.84 9.42
C PRO A 58 10.57 -2.51 8.42
N SER A 59 11.23 -3.61 8.83
CA SER A 59 12.15 -4.38 7.99
C SER A 59 12.12 -5.87 8.34
N GLU A 60 12.72 -6.69 7.48
CA GLU A 60 12.88 -8.13 7.71
C GLU A 60 13.77 -8.43 8.93
N GLU A 61 14.81 -7.63 9.16
CA GLU A 61 15.68 -7.76 10.34
C GLU A 61 14.91 -7.51 11.64
N ALA A 62 14.03 -6.50 11.65
CA ALA A 62 13.18 -6.21 12.81
C ALA A 62 12.20 -7.36 13.10
N TYR A 63 11.68 -8.01 12.06
CA TYR A 63 10.86 -9.21 12.17
C TYR A 63 11.62 -10.39 12.76
N ASN A 64 12.78 -10.72 12.19
CA ASN A 64 13.61 -11.84 12.63
C ASN A 64 14.06 -11.68 14.08
N LEU A 65 14.54 -10.48 14.46
CA LEU A 65 14.95 -10.18 15.84
C LEU A 65 13.78 -10.33 16.82
N ARG A 66 12.57 -9.91 16.43
CA ARG A 66 11.38 -10.04 17.27
C ARG A 66 10.97 -11.50 17.44
N LEU A 67 11.03 -12.32 16.39
CA LEU A 67 10.75 -13.76 16.49
C LEU A 67 11.74 -14.48 17.42
N GLU A 68 13.04 -14.22 17.29
CA GLU A 68 14.06 -14.80 18.15
C GLU A 68 13.81 -14.46 19.63
N ASN A 69 13.49 -13.20 19.93
CA ASN A 69 13.14 -12.77 21.28
C ASN A 69 11.91 -13.52 21.84
N TYR A 70 10.89 -13.78 21.01
CA TYR A 70 9.72 -14.53 21.46
C TYR A 70 10.00 -16.01 21.69
N ARG A 71 10.80 -16.64 20.82
CA ARG A 71 11.27 -18.03 20.99
C ARG A 71 12.05 -18.21 22.30
N SER A 72 12.88 -17.23 22.65
CA SER A 72 13.63 -17.24 23.91
C SER A 72 12.73 -16.99 25.14
N ARG A 73 11.74 -16.10 25.01
CA ARG A 73 10.87 -15.69 26.13
C ARG A 73 9.84 -16.74 26.54
N TYR A 74 9.38 -17.58 25.61
CA TYR A 74 8.31 -18.53 25.87
C TYR A 74 8.79 -19.97 25.63
N ALA A 75 8.86 -20.76 26.69
CA ALA A 75 9.26 -22.17 26.62
C ALA A 75 8.17 -23.08 25.99
N ASP A 76 6.92 -22.62 25.95
CA ASP A 76 5.80 -23.42 25.43
C ASP A 76 5.73 -23.34 23.90
N LYS A 77 5.94 -24.48 23.25
CA LYS A 77 6.01 -24.58 21.78
C LYS A 77 4.70 -24.21 21.09
N ASP A 78 3.55 -24.60 21.65
CA ASP A 78 2.25 -24.31 21.03
C ASP A 78 1.95 -22.81 21.09
N LEU A 79 2.27 -22.17 22.22
CA LEU A 79 2.13 -20.73 22.37
C LEU A 79 3.06 -19.99 21.42
N CYS A 80 4.33 -20.40 21.33
CA CYS A 80 5.28 -19.85 20.37
C CYS A 80 4.77 -19.96 18.94
N ALA A 81 4.33 -21.15 18.50
CA ALA A 81 3.80 -21.35 17.16
C ALA A 81 2.60 -20.43 16.87
N SER A 82 1.67 -20.27 17.83
CA SER A 82 0.53 -19.36 17.64
C SER A 82 0.92 -17.89 17.55
N LEU A 83 2.01 -17.48 18.22
CA LEU A 83 2.56 -16.13 18.13
C LEU A 83 3.31 -15.91 16.81
N GLU A 84 4.07 -16.91 16.35
CA GLU A 84 4.77 -16.88 15.06
C GLU A 84 3.78 -16.69 13.92
N GLU A 85 2.71 -17.49 13.88
CA GLU A 85 1.65 -17.35 12.87
C GLU A 85 1.04 -15.94 12.88
N LEU A 86 0.76 -15.36 14.06
CA LEU A 86 0.22 -14.01 14.16
C LEU A 86 1.20 -12.96 13.61
N TYR A 87 2.48 -13.10 13.94
CA TYR A 87 3.50 -12.14 13.52
C TYR A 87 3.89 -12.29 12.06
N GLU A 88 3.82 -13.49 11.50
CA GLU A 88 3.97 -13.73 10.07
C GLU A 88 2.88 -12.99 9.28
N LEU A 89 1.62 -13.01 9.74
CA LEU A 89 0.54 -12.23 9.13
C LEU A 89 0.82 -10.72 9.18
N TYR A 90 1.25 -10.19 10.33
CA TYR A 90 1.63 -8.79 10.43
C TYR A 90 2.84 -8.44 9.55
N TYR A 91 3.83 -9.32 9.46
CA TYR A 91 4.99 -9.10 8.61
C TYR A 91 4.62 -9.12 7.11
N HIS A 92 3.74 -10.02 6.68
CA HIS A 92 3.23 -10.03 5.32
C HIS A 92 2.51 -8.72 4.96
N ILE A 93 1.69 -8.19 5.87
CA ILE A 93 1.07 -6.88 5.69
C ILE A 93 2.15 -5.80 5.56
N ALA A 94 3.11 -5.75 6.49
CA ALA A 94 4.15 -4.72 6.47
C ALA A 94 5.02 -4.79 5.20
N LYS A 95 5.41 -5.99 4.77
CA LYS A 95 6.21 -6.23 3.58
C LYS A 95 5.46 -5.81 2.32
N GLU A 96 4.18 -6.12 2.23
CA GLU A 96 3.34 -5.72 1.10
C GLU A 96 3.14 -4.20 1.06
N GLU A 97 2.91 -3.54 2.20
CA GLU A 97 2.72 -2.09 2.26
C GLU A 97 4.02 -1.31 2.02
N ASN A 98 5.17 -1.86 2.43
CA ASN A 98 6.48 -1.26 2.21
C ASN A 98 7.11 -1.66 0.87
N ARG A 99 6.44 -2.48 0.04
CA ARG A 99 6.98 -2.87 -1.26
C ARG A 99 7.03 -1.67 -2.19
N GLU A 100 8.04 -1.62 -3.02
CA GLU A 100 8.04 -0.73 -4.18
C GLU A 100 6.96 -1.20 -5.15
N ARG A 101 6.19 -0.26 -5.73
CA ARG A 101 5.25 -0.61 -6.81
C ARG A 101 6.04 -1.17 -7.99
N SER A 102 5.49 -2.20 -8.64
CA SER A 102 6.11 -2.70 -9.87
C SER A 102 5.95 -1.70 -11.01
N ASP A 103 6.82 -1.79 -12.02
CA ASP A 103 6.71 -0.96 -13.22
C ASP A 103 5.33 -1.10 -13.87
N GLU A 104 4.74 -2.30 -13.88
CA GLU A 104 3.38 -2.51 -14.40
C GLU A 104 2.31 -1.79 -13.59
N GLU A 105 2.42 -1.77 -12.25
CA GLU A 105 1.50 -1.03 -11.39
C GLU A 105 1.63 0.48 -11.60
N ILE A 106 2.87 0.97 -11.74
CA ILE A 106 3.16 2.37 -12.05
C ILE A 106 2.56 2.75 -13.40
N GLU A 107 2.82 1.97 -14.46
CA GLU A 107 2.30 2.17 -15.81
C GLU A 107 0.75 2.15 -15.85
N GLN A 108 0.11 1.25 -15.10
CA GLN A 108 -1.35 1.22 -14.98
C GLN A 108 -1.89 2.48 -14.31
N MET A 109 -1.25 2.95 -13.23
CA MET A 109 -1.64 4.20 -12.57
C MET A 109 -1.45 5.41 -13.49
N LEU A 110 -0.34 5.48 -14.23
CA LEU A 110 -0.08 6.54 -15.20
C LEU A 110 -1.13 6.57 -16.31
N ARG A 111 -1.52 5.40 -16.83
CA ARG A 111 -2.62 5.29 -17.82
C ARG A 111 -3.94 5.81 -17.27
N ALA A 112 -4.31 5.42 -16.05
CA ALA A 112 -5.54 5.90 -15.43
C ALA A 112 -5.56 7.43 -15.26
N ILE A 113 -4.43 8.03 -14.86
CA ILE A 113 -4.28 9.49 -14.75
C ILE A 113 -4.41 10.15 -16.14
N LEU A 114 -3.80 9.57 -17.17
CA LEU A 114 -3.92 10.08 -18.55
C LEU A 114 -5.36 10.00 -19.06
N ASP A 115 -6.07 8.91 -18.78
CA ASP A 115 -7.47 8.73 -19.16
C ASP A 115 -8.37 9.80 -18.52
N ASP A 116 -8.18 10.09 -17.22
CA ASP A 116 -8.89 11.16 -16.51
C ASP A 116 -8.62 12.56 -17.12
N ILE A 117 -7.36 12.85 -17.48
CA ILE A 117 -6.98 14.11 -18.14
C ILE A 117 -7.63 14.23 -19.52
N ILE A 118 -7.61 13.15 -20.31
CA ILE A 118 -8.23 13.10 -21.64
C ILE A 118 -9.74 13.29 -21.53
N GLU A 119 -10.39 12.67 -20.55
CA GLU A 119 -11.82 12.84 -20.30
C GLU A 119 -12.18 14.29 -19.97
N ASP A 120 -11.43 14.93 -19.06
CA ASP A 120 -11.67 16.33 -18.70
C ASP A 120 -11.41 17.30 -19.87
N ALA A 121 -10.33 17.07 -20.63
CA ALA A 121 -10.01 17.86 -21.83
C ALA A 121 -11.15 17.75 -22.87
N ASN A 122 -11.63 16.55 -23.15
CA ASN A 122 -12.73 16.33 -24.09
C ASN A 122 -14.02 17.01 -23.64
N LYS A 123 -14.34 16.98 -22.35
CA LYS A 123 -15.49 17.65 -21.77
C LYS A 123 -15.39 19.18 -21.93
N ASN A 124 -14.23 19.75 -21.66
CA ASN A 124 -13.97 21.19 -21.79
C ASN A 124 -14.02 21.65 -23.25
N ILE A 125 -13.38 20.90 -24.16
CA ILE A 125 -13.48 21.10 -25.61
C ILE A 125 -14.95 21.12 -26.01
N LYS A 126 -15.73 20.07 -25.71
CA LYS A 126 -17.15 19.98 -26.07
C LYS A 126 -17.96 21.18 -25.57
N LYS A 127 -17.69 21.69 -24.37
CA LYS A 127 -18.35 22.88 -23.83
C LYS A 127 -18.04 24.14 -24.65
N VAL A 128 -16.78 24.36 -25.00
CA VAL A 128 -16.36 25.50 -25.85
C VAL A 128 -17.00 25.40 -27.24
N PHE A 129 -17.04 24.20 -27.84
CA PHE A 129 -17.67 23.96 -29.15
C PHE A 129 -19.17 24.23 -29.16
N LEU A 130 -19.87 23.86 -28.10
CA LEU A 130 -21.32 24.03 -28.00
C LEU A 130 -21.75 25.46 -27.64
N ALA A 131 -20.88 26.24 -26.98
CA ALA A 131 -21.26 27.54 -26.41
C ALA A 131 -20.91 28.76 -27.28
N GLY A 132 -20.00 28.67 -28.25
CA GLY A 132 -19.51 29.89 -28.94
C GLY A 132 -19.00 29.73 -30.37
N VAL A 133 -19.00 28.53 -30.95
CA VAL A 133 -18.50 28.31 -32.32
C VAL A 133 -19.68 28.11 -33.26
N ALA A 134 -19.80 28.99 -34.25
CA ALA A 134 -20.78 28.86 -35.32
C ALA A 134 -20.60 27.49 -36.01
N PRO A 135 -21.70 26.80 -36.38
CA PRO A 135 -21.67 25.42 -36.87
C PRO A 135 -20.59 25.15 -37.93
N GLU A 136 -20.37 26.09 -38.84
CA GLU A 136 -19.40 26.07 -39.92
C GLU A 136 -17.92 25.97 -39.49
N PHE A 137 -17.55 26.45 -38.30
CA PHE A 137 -16.16 26.45 -37.81
C PHE A 137 -15.85 25.36 -36.77
N ARG A 138 -16.85 24.54 -36.40
CA ARG A 138 -16.70 23.56 -35.31
C ARG A 138 -15.66 22.48 -35.61
N GLN A 139 -15.52 22.08 -36.87
CA GLN A 139 -14.58 21.03 -37.26
C GLN A 139 -13.13 21.53 -37.23
N GLU A 140 -12.88 22.75 -37.73
CA GLU A 140 -11.56 23.39 -37.68
C GLU A 140 -11.08 23.63 -36.26
N ALA A 141 -11.93 24.24 -35.42
CA ALA A 141 -11.52 24.50 -34.06
C ALA A 141 -11.31 23.19 -33.26
N TYR A 142 -12.02 22.09 -33.56
CA TYR A 142 -11.82 20.80 -32.89
C TYR A 142 -10.44 20.22 -33.22
N ILE A 143 -10.04 20.31 -34.49
CA ILE A 143 -8.70 19.92 -34.95
C ILE A 143 -7.62 20.77 -34.27
N ILE A 144 -7.82 22.09 -34.16
CA ILE A 144 -6.87 22.99 -33.48
C ILE A 144 -6.76 22.65 -32.00
N GLY A 145 -7.89 22.39 -31.32
CA GLY A 145 -7.91 21.97 -29.92
C GLY A 145 -7.12 20.69 -29.69
N LEU A 146 -7.37 19.65 -30.50
CA LEU A 146 -6.61 18.39 -30.45
C LEU A 146 -5.12 18.60 -30.71
N LYS A 147 -4.75 19.44 -31.69
CA LYS A 147 -3.36 19.75 -32.01
C LYS A 147 -2.64 20.36 -30.80
N LEU A 148 -3.25 21.36 -30.18
CA LEU A 148 -2.68 22.03 -29.00
C LEU A 148 -2.56 21.09 -27.79
N THR A 149 -3.54 20.20 -27.59
CA THR A 149 -3.47 19.19 -26.51
C THR A 149 -2.36 18.16 -26.77
N LEU A 150 -2.22 17.69 -28.01
CA LEU A 150 -1.15 16.76 -28.38
C LEU A 150 0.24 17.39 -28.26
N ASP A 151 0.41 18.65 -28.69
CA ASP A 151 1.68 19.36 -28.58
C ASP A 151 2.09 19.54 -27.10
N ARG A 152 1.12 19.79 -26.21
CA ARG A 152 1.34 19.87 -24.76
C ARG A 152 1.74 18.52 -24.17
N LEU A 153 1.03 17.45 -24.50
CA LEU A 153 1.36 16.10 -24.05
C LEU A 153 2.74 15.65 -24.55
N ALA A 154 3.09 15.98 -25.79
CA ALA A 154 4.41 15.67 -26.36
C ALA A 154 5.54 16.39 -25.61
N GLN A 155 5.35 17.67 -25.24
CA GLN A 155 6.31 18.38 -24.39
C GLN A 155 6.44 17.72 -23.02
N GLU A 156 5.33 17.41 -22.35
CA GLU A 156 5.34 16.76 -21.03
C GLU A 156 6.06 15.39 -21.07
N LEU A 157 5.92 14.64 -22.17
CA LEU A 157 6.62 13.36 -22.39
C LEU A 157 8.13 13.53 -22.65
N GLU A 158 8.56 14.56 -23.40
CA GLU A 158 9.98 14.87 -23.62
C GLU A 158 10.69 15.33 -22.34
N PHE A 159 9.98 15.97 -21.42
CA PHE A 159 10.52 16.34 -20.12
C PHE A 159 10.73 15.11 -19.22
N ALA A 160 9.80 14.15 -19.21
CA ALA A 160 9.93 12.92 -18.40
C ALA A 160 11.16 12.07 -18.76
N GLN A 161 11.56 12.00 -20.04
CA GLN A 161 12.73 11.23 -20.48
C GLN A 161 14.10 11.83 -20.08
N LYS A 162 14.16 13.12 -19.75
CA LYS A 162 15.43 13.78 -19.41
C LYS A 162 15.86 13.56 -17.95
N ASP A 163 14.92 13.22 -17.08
CA ASP A 163 15.20 13.04 -15.65
C ASP A 163 15.73 11.63 -15.31
N ASP A 164 15.45 10.61 -16.13
CA ASP A 164 15.94 9.22 -15.93
C ASP A 164 17.41 9.01 -16.32
N CYS A 165 18.04 9.94 -17.04
CA CYS A 165 19.41 9.81 -17.55
C CYS A 165 20.52 10.47 -16.69
N SER A 166 20.21 10.99 -15.48
CA SER A 166 21.21 11.64 -14.62
C SER A 166 21.95 10.72 -13.64
N SER A 167 21.79 9.39 -13.74
CA SER A 167 22.56 8.43 -12.95
C SER A 167 23.94 8.18 -13.57
N LYS A 168 24.90 9.08 -13.36
CA LYS A 168 26.32 8.78 -13.63
C LYS A 168 26.78 7.64 -12.70
N PRO A 169 27.38 6.54 -13.19
CA PRO A 169 28.18 5.69 -12.35
C PRO A 169 29.48 6.44 -12.02
N ALA A 170 29.72 6.74 -10.74
CA ALA A 170 31.03 7.11 -10.28
C ALA A 170 31.93 5.87 -10.36
N SER A 171 32.95 5.93 -11.22
CA SER A 171 34.06 4.96 -11.21
C SER A 171 34.74 4.94 -9.84
N PRO A 172 35.21 3.77 -9.37
CA PRO A 172 36.05 3.70 -8.19
C PRO A 172 37.47 4.12 -8.54
N GLU A 173 37.99 5.15 -7.87
CA GLU A 173 39.43 5.38 -7.75
C GLU A 173 39.85 5.18 -6.30
N GLN A 174 40.87 4.31 -6.17
CA GLN A 174 41.75 3.99 -5.02
C GLN A 174 41.27 2.93 -4.01
#